data_AF-A0A1X7SIA2-F1
#
_entry.id   AF-A0A1X7SIA2-F1
#
_cell.length_a   1.000
_cell.length_b   1.000
_cell.length_c   1.000
_cell.angle_alpha   90.00
_cell.angle_beta   90.00
_cell.angle_gamma   90.00
#
_symmetry.space_group_name_H-M   'P 1'
#
loop_
_entity.id
_entity.type
_entity.pdbx_description
1 polymer ?
#
loop_
_entity_poly.entity_id
_entity_poly.type
_entity_poly.pdbx_seq_one_letter_code
_entity_poly.pdbx_strand_id
1 'polypeptide(L)'
;YSEKLKVKVAEILEEKTQVEEKKQIITEDYEKLKLKVAELLEEKEEQYLKEKQIIIDENQSLKIDISEKDKVIAKLTSNEKQIITDLKEKELYIAKLVKERQERVLKQPIKETSSIGLQFNYLIPSMDKLDCLSDVQVAEKKLFLVQGDKPQLMNWEKYGLRIGVQEDTLSPTNTVEVAVVALVGGEFVFPKNTVL
;
A
#
# COMPACT_ATOMS: atom_id res chain seq x y z
N TYR A 1 10.45 -88.89 71.56
CA TYR A 1 11.31 -87.71 71.31
C TYR A 1 11.94 -87.73 69.91
N SER A 2 12.31 -88.90 69.35
CA SER A 2 13.02 -88.99 68.05
C SER A 2 12.17 -88.67 66.81
N GLU A 3 10.88 -88.97 66.79
CA GLU A 3 10.01 -88.71 65.62
C GLU A 3 9.78 -87.21 65.37
N LYS A 4 9.57 -86.41 66.43
CA LYS A 4 9.47 -84.94 66.33
C LYS A 4 10.73 -84.29 65.76
N LEU A 5 11.90 -84.87 66.04
CA LEU A 5 13.19 -84.42 65.50
C LEU A 5 13.31 -84.75 64.01
N LYS A 6 12.86 -85.93 63.57
CA LYS A 6 12.86 -86.30 62.14
C LYS A 6 11.99 -85.39 61.29
N VAL A 7 10.79 -85.03 61.77
CA VAL A 7 9.87 -84.11 61.05
C VAL A 7 10.50 -82.73 60.89
N LYS A 8 11.07 -82.15 61.95
CA LYS A 8 11.77 -80.86 61.87
C LYS A 8 12.96 -80.86 60.92
N VAL A 9 13.72 -81.97 60.86
CA VAL A 9 14.85 -82.10 59.94
C VAL A 9 14.38 -82.13 58.48
N ALA A 10 13.27 -82.80 58.19
CA ALA A 10 12.69 -82.83 56.84
C ALA A 10 12.17 -81.44 56.41
N GLU A 11 11.50 -80.72 57.30
CA GLU A 11 10.97 -79.37 57.06
C GLU A 11 12.09 -78.36 56.77
N ILE A 12 13.19 -78.41 57.54
CA ILE A 12 14.40 -77.57 57.31
C ILE A 12 15.06 -77.91 55.97
N LEU A 13 15.11 -79.20 55.59
CA LEU A 13 15.68 -79.62 54.30
C LEU A 13 14.85 -79.06 53.14
N GLU A 14 13.52 -79.13 53.23
CA GLU A 14 12.61 -78.62 52.21
C GLU A 14 12.71 -77.09 52.07
N GLU A 15 12.71 -76.36 53.19
CA GLU A 15 12.95 -74.90 53.20
C GLU A 15 14.30 -74.55 52.58
N LYS A 16 15.36 -75.31 52.88
CA LYS A 16 16.69 -75.10 52.31
C LYS A 16 16.69 -75.27 50.79
N THR A 17 16.00 -76.28 50.25
CA THR A 17 15.84 -76.44 48.79
C THR A 17 15.10 -75.26 48.16
N GLN A 18 13.98 -74.83 48.74
CA GLN A 18 13.24 -73.66 48.23
C GLN A 18 14.06 -72.37 48.27
N VAL A 19 14.90 -72.19 49.30
CA VAL A 19 15.81 -71.03 49.41
C VAL A 19 16.87 -71.07 48.32
N GLU A 20 17.45 -72.23 48.01
CA GLU A 20 18.46 -72.35 46.95
C GLU A 20 17.84 -72.10 45.56
N GLU A 21 16.64 -72.61 45.30
CA GLU A 21 15.88 -72.34 44.06
C GLU A 21 15.59 -70.84 43.88
N LYS A 22 15.08 -70.17 44.93
CA LYS A 22 14.83 -68.72 44.90
C LYS A 22 16.09 -67.91 44.63
N LYS A 23 17.22 -68.32 45.24
CA LYS A 23 18.51 -67.67 45.02
C LYS A 23 18.99 -67.84 43.58
N GLN A 24 18.74 -69.00 42.97
CA GLN A 24 19.06 -69.25 41.57
C GLN A 24 18.23 -68.37 40.63
N ILE A 25 16.91 -68.28 40.85
CA ILE A 25 16.00 -67.40 40.09
C ILE A 25 16.43 -65.93 40.20
N ILE A 26 16.72 -65.44 41.41
CA ILE A 26 17.17 -64.05 41.63
C ILE A 26 18.46 -63.78 40.85
N THR A 27 19.39 -64.75 40.80
CA THR A 27 20.65 -64.61 40.07
C THR A 27 20.42 -64.53 38.57
N GLU A 28 19.57 -65.40 38.02
CA GLU A 28 19.19 -65.38 36.60
C GLU A 28 18.47 -64.09 36.20
N ASP A 29 17.52 -63.63 37.03
CA ASP A 29 16.80 -62.39 36.82
C ASP A 29 17.72 -61.17 36.86
N TYR A 30 18.72 -61.16 37.75
CA TYR A 30 19.72 -60.10 37.83
C TYR A 30 20.57 -60.01 36.56
N GLU A 31 21.07 -61.15 36.06
CA GLU A 31 21.85 -61.17 34.81
C GLU A 31 21.00 -60.76 33.60
N LYS A 32 19.73 -61.19 33.54
CA LYS A 32 18.79 -60.78 32.50
C LYS A 32 18.49 -59.28 32.54
N LEU A 33 18.34 -58.72 33.74
CA LEU A 33 18.14 -57.28 33.93
C LEU A 33 19.38 -56.50 33.46
N LYS A 34 20.57 -56.99 33.80
CA LYS A 34 21.84 -56.38 33.40
C LYS A 34 22.01 -56.35 31.87
N LEU A 35 21.64 -57.44 31.17
CA LEU A 35 21.62 -57.49 29.71
C LEU A 35 20.64 -56.46 29.11
N LYS A 36 19.40 -56.38 29.63
CA LYS A 36 18.41 -55.40 29.16
C LYS A 36 18.88 -53.96 29.36
N VAL A 37 19.54 -53.66 30.49
CA VAL A 37 20.09 -52.33 30.76
C VAL A 37 21.19 -51.98 29.76
N ALA A 38 22.04 -52.93 29.39
CA ALA A 38 23.07 -52.72 28.38
C ALA A 38 22.48 -52.46 26.98
N GLU A 39 21.51 -53.28 26.56
CA GLU A 39 20.81 -53.12 25.27
C GLU A 39 20.11 -51.76 25.16
N LEU A 40 19.38 -51.36 26.20
CA LEU A 40 18.71 -50.04 26.24
C LEU A 40 19.69 -48.86 26.23
N LEU A 41 20.89 -49.02 26.82
CA LEU A 41 21.92 -47.98 26.77
C LEU A 41 22.48 -47.85 25.36
N GLU A 42 22.78 -48.96 24.70
CA GLU A 42 23.30 -48.98 23.33
C GLU A 42 22.30 -48.38 22.34
N GLU A 43 21.03 -48.78 22.40
CA GLU A 43 19.95 -48.19 21.58
C GLU A 43 19.82 -46.67 21.78
N LYS A 44 19.96 -46.21 23.03
CA LYS A 44 19.89 -44.78 23.36
C LYS A 44 21.09 -44.01 22.81
N GLU A 45 22.28 -44.57 22.86
CA GLU A 45 23.48 -43.98 22.28
C GLU A 45 23.40 -43.89 20.76
N GLU A 46 22.92 -44.95 20.09
CA GLU A 46 22.69 -44.95 18.64
C GLU A 46 21.65 -43.92 18.22
N GLN A 47 20.52 -43.85 18.93
CA GLN A 47 19.48 -42.86 18.67
C GLN A 47 20.05 -41.43 18.78
N TYR A 48 20.82 -41.16 19.85
CA TYR A 48 21.42 -39.85 20.07
C TYR A 48 22.44 -39.46 19.00
N LEU A 49 23.25 -40.42 18.53
CA LEU A 49 24.20 -40.22 17.43
C LEU A 49 23.45 -39.92 16.12
N LYS A 50 22.36 -40.62 15.84
CA LYS A 50 21.54 -40.40 14.64
C LYS A 50 20.88 -39.03 14.64
N GLU A 51 20.29 -38.61 15.76
CA GLU A 51 19.71 -37.27 15.91
C GLU A 51 20.76 -36.17 15.73
N LYS A 52 21.96 -36.36 16.29
CA LYS A 52 23.09 -35.44 16.06
C LYS A 52 23.47 -35.32 14.60
N GLN A 53 23.53 -36.44 13.86
CA GLN A 53 23.89 -36.42 12.45
C GLN A 53 22.86 -35.66 11.63
N ILE A 54 21.56 -35.88 11.89
CA ILE A 54 20.46 -35.14 11.24
C ILE A 54 20.63 -33.62 11.46
N ILE A 55 20.88 -33.21 12.71
CA ILE A 55 21.08 -31.79 13.04
C ILE A 55 22.31 -31.21 12.31
N ILE A 56 23.39 -31.99 12.18
CA ILE A 56 24.59 -31.55 11.45
C ILE A 56 24.27 -31.33 9.97
N ASP A 57 23.58 -32.28 9.34
CA ASP A 57 23.24 -32.23 7.92
C ASP A 57 22.28 -31.06 7.63
N GLU A 58 21.27 -30.86 8.47
CA GLU A 58 20.34 -29.72 8.39
C GLU A 58 21.08 -28.37 8.51
N ASN A 59 21.99 -28.24 9.48
CA ASN A 59 22.79 -27.02 9.63
C ASN A 59 23.71 -26.75 8.45
N GLN A 60 24.28 -27.78 7.82
CA GLN A 60 25.08 -27.63 6.60
C GLN A 60 24.23 -27.13 5.44
N SER A 61 23.02 -27.69 5.25
CA SER A 61 22.07 -27.23 4.24
C SER A 61 21.69 -25.77 4.46
N LEU A 62 21.29 -25.41 5.69
CA LEU A 62 20.93 -24.04 6.04
C LEU A 62 22.05 -23.04 5.79
N LYS A 63 23.31 -23.44 6.04
CA LYS A 63 24.48 -22.60 5.76
C LYS A 63 24.64 -22.31 4.27
N ILE A 64 24.37 -23.27 3.39
CA ILE A 64 24.39 -23.09 1.93
C ILE A 64 23.28 -22.10 1.52
N ASP A 65 22.06 -22.32 2.00
CA ASP A 65 20.90 -21.47 1.70
C ASP A 65 21.12 -20.01 2.14
N ILE A 66 21.71 -19.81 3.32
CA ILE A 66 22.07 -18.47 3.82
C ILE A 66 23.09 -17.81 2.90
N SER A 67 24.14 -18.54 2.49
CA SER A 67 25.17 -18.00 1.59
C SER A 67 24.60 -17.59 0.23
N GLU A 68 23.64 -18.32 -0.31
CA GLU A 68 22.95 -17.95 -1.55
C GLU A 68 22.08 -16.70 -1.37
N LYS A 69 21.32 -16.62 -0.28
CA LYS A 69 20.52 -15.43 0.06
C LYS A 69 21.39 -14.18 0.22
N ASP A 70 22.55 -14.30 0.87
CA ASP A 70 23.49 -13.18 1.02
C ASP A 70 23.98 -12.63 -0.33
N LYS A 71 24.24 -13.51 -1.30
CA LYS A 71 24.61 -13.10 -2.67
C LYS A 71 23.48 -12.34 -3.36
N VAL A 72 22.23 -12.75 -3.16
CA VAL A 72 21.06 -12.06 -3.72
C VAL A 72 20.88 -10.69 -3.08
N ILE A 73 20.99 -10.61 -1.74
CA ILE A 73 20.91 -9.34 -1.00
C ILE A 73 21.98 -8.37 -1.50
N ALA A 74 23.23 -8.82 -1.64
CA ALA A 74 24.32 -7.98 -2.14
C ALA A 74 24.03 -7.38 -3.53
N LYS A 75 23.46 -8.18 -4.44
CA LYS A 75 23.06 -7.71 -5.79
C LYS A 75 21.94 -6.68 -5.73
N LEU A 76 20.89 -6.94 -4.93
CA LEU A 76 19.77 -6.02 -4.78
C LEU A 76 20.22 -4.68 -4.18
N THR A 77 21.02 -4.70 -3.12
CA THR A 77 21.56 -3.50 -2.50
C THR A 77 22.44 -2.69 -3.47
N SER A 78 23.19 -3.36 -4.35
CA SER A 78 23.97 -2.67 -5.39
C SER A 78 23.05 -1.96 -6.39
N ASN A 79 22.01 -2.65 -6.86
CA ASN A 79 21.05 -2.08 -7.81
C ASN A 79 20.27 -0.91 -7.22
N GLU A 80 19.82 -1.03 -5.96
CA GLU A 80 19.14 0.07 -5.25
C GLU A 80 20.02 1.31 -5.13
N LYS A 81 21.30 1.14 -4.79
CA LYS A 81 22.26 2.26 -4.73
C LYS A 81 22.37 2.98 -6.08
N GLN A 82 22.45 2.23 -7.18
CA GLN A 82 22.50 2.80 -8.52
C GLN A 82 21.22 3.57 -8.87
N ILE A 83 20.04 3.03 -8.55
CA ILE A 83 18.76 3.70 -8.80
C ILE A 83 18.67 5.00 -8.00
N ILE A 84 19.09 5.00 -6.74
CA ILE A 84 19.08 6.19 -5.88
C ILE A 84 20.01 7.28 -6.45
N THR A 85 21.20 6.91 -6.93
CA THR A 85 22.11 7.89 -7.56
C THR A 85 21.53 8.48 -8.83
N ASP A 86 20.95 7.65 -9.69
CA ASP A 86 20.35 8.08 -10.96
C ASP A 86 19.16 9.03 -10.74
N LEU A 87 18.32 8.73 -9.73
CA LEU A 87 17.19 9.58 -9.37
C LEU A 87 17.66 10.93 -8.82
N LYS A 88 18.67 10.96 -7.95
CA LYS A 88 19.25 12.21 -7.42
C LYS A 88 19.82 13.10 -8.53
N GLU A 89 20.48 12.50 -9.52
CA GLU A 89 21.00 13.25 -10.67
C GLU A 89 19.87 13.88 -11.49
N LYS A 90 18.80 13.12 -11.75
CA LYS A 90 17.60 13.63 -12.45
C LYS A 90 16.90 14.74 -11.68
N GLU A 91 16.77 14.63 -10.36
CA GLU A 91 16.21 15.68 -9.51
C GLU A 91 17.02 16.98 -9.60
N LEU A 92 18.36 16.87 -9.52
CA LEU A 92 19.25 18.02 -9.66
C LEU A 92 19.11 18.68 -11.04
N TYR A 93 19.00 17.87 -12.10
CA TYR A 93 18.79 18.36 -13.45
C TYR A 93 17.45 19.10 -13.61
N ILE A 94 16.35 18.54 -13.07
CA ILE A 94 15.04 19.17 -13.07
C ILE A 94 15.10 20.51 -12.29
N ALA A 95 15.72 20.53 -11.13
CA ALA A 95 15.87 21.76 -10.34
C ALA A 95 16.62 22.85 -11.10
N LYS A 96 17.67 22.49 -11.84
CA LYS A 96 18.42 23.43 -12.70
C LYS A 96 17.55 23.98 -13.83
N LEU A 97 16.78 23.14 -14.52
CA LEU A 97 15.87 23.56 -15.59
C LEU A 97 14.75 24.48 -15.08
N VAL A 98 14.19 24.18 -13.90
CA VAL A 98 13.15 25.01 -13.27
C VAL A 98 13.70 26.40 -12.94
N LYS A 99 14.91 26.47 -12.35
CA LYS A 99 15.57 27.75 -12.06
C LYS A 99 15.89 28.54 -13.33
N GLU A 100 16.39 27.89 -14.37
CA GLU A 100 16.67 28.53 -15.67
C GLU A 100 15.39 29.05 -16.34
N ARG A 101 14.26 28.33 -16.23
CA ARG A 101 12.96 28.80 -16.70
C ARG A 101 12.47 29.99 -15.88
N GLN A 102 12.52 29.94 -14.56
CA GLN A 102 12.12 31.06 -13.71
C GLN A 102 12.92 32.32 -14.01
N GLU A 103 14.24 32.22 -14.16
CA GLU A 103 15.08 33.36 -14.55
C GLU A 103 14.77 33.89 -15.94
N ARG A 104 14.45 33.01 -16.91
CA ARG A 104 14.01 33.43 -18.25
C ARG A 104 12.65 34.13 -18.23
N VAL A 105 11.70 33.66 -17.42
CA VAL A 105 10.39 34.30 -17.22
C VAL A 105 10.55 35.67 -16.56
N LEU A 106 11.49 35.81 -15.61
CA LEU A 106 11.74 37.08 -14.92
C LEU A 106 12.54 38.10 -15.76
N LYS A 107 13.40 37.63 -16.68
CA LYS A 107 14.28 38.48 -17.52
C LYS A 107 13.71 38.79 -18.90
N GLN A 108 12.66 38.10 -19.34
CA GLN A 108 11.95 38.53 -20.53
C GLN A 108 11.21 39.82 -20.20
N PRO A 109 11.49 40.95 -20.88
CA PRO A 109 10.44 41.95 -20.98
C PRO A 109 9.24 41.20 -21.55
N ILE A 110 8.07 41.40 -20.97
CA ILE A 110 6.82 41.03 -21.63
C ILE A 110 6.82 41.84 -22.93
N LYS A 111 7.49 41.33 -23.96
CA LYS A 111 7.21 41.71 -25.33
C LYS A 111 5.81 41.16 -25.48
N GLU A 112 4.85 42.08 -25.48
CA GLU A 112 3.55 41.87 -26.07
C GLU A 112 3.79 41.11 -27.37
N THR A 113 3.64 39.79 -27.34
CA THR A 113 3.52 39.04 -28.56
C THR A 113 2.21 39.54 -29.10
N SER A 114 2.26 40.28 -30.21
CA SER A 114 1.16 40.45 -31.15
C SER A 114 0.82 39.07 -31.73
N SER A 115 0.51 38.10 -30.87
CA SER A 115 -0.26 36.95 -31.23
C SER A 115 -1.62 37.51 -31.56
N ILE A 116 -2.07 37.28 -32.79
CA ILE A 116 -3.40 37.63 -33.29
C ILE A 116 -4.55 36.92 -32.51
N GLY A 117 -4.25 36.24 -31.41
CA GLY A 117 -5.25 35.90 -30.40
C GLY A 117 -5.53 37.11 -29.52
N LEU A 118 -6.66 37.78 -29.76
CA LEU A 118 -7.19 38.81 -28.88
C LEU A 118 -7.29 38.29 -27.44
N GLN A 119 -6.36 38.69 -26.56
CA GLN A 119 -6.54 38.58 -25.12
C GLN A 119 -7.29 39.82 -24.65
N PHE A 120 -8.61 39.70 -24.55
CA PHE A 120 -9.40 40.71 -23.84
C PHE A 120 -9.24 40.48 -22.34
N ASN A 121 -8.57 41.41 -21.66
CA ASN A 121 -8.75 41.59 -20.23
C ASN A 121 -10.16 42.17 -20.04
N TYR A 122 -11.18 41.31 -19.96
CA TYR A 122 -12.50 41.74 -19.52
C TYR A 122 -12.37 42.13 -18.04
N LEU A 123 -12.21 43.43 -17.77
CA LEU A 123 -12.61 44.01 -16.50
C LEU A 123 -14.12 43.79 -16.41
N ILE A 124 -14.54 42.66 -15.84
CA ILE A 124 -15.95 42.35 -15.62
C ILE A 124 -16.43 43.35 -14.55
N PRO A 125 -17.27 44.35 -14.91
CA PRO A 125 -17.85 45.24 -13.91
C PRO A 125 -18.69 44.38 -12.96
N SER A 126 -18.64 44.64 -11.64
CA SER A 126 -19.54 43.95 -10.72
C SER A 126 -20.98 44.18 -11.18
N MET A 127 -21.75 43.09 -11.32
CA MET A 127 -23.15 43.09 -11.79
C MET A 127 -24.04 44.14 -11.10
N ASP A 128 -23.73 44.45 -9.84
CA ASP A 128 -24.48 45.38 -8.99
C ASP A 128 -24.25 46.86 -9.30
N LYS A 129 -23.36 47.17 -10.26
CA LYS A 129 -22.92 48.53 -10.61
C LYS A 129 -22.96 48.77 -12.12
N LEU A 130 -24.03 48.33 -12.78
CA LEU A 130 -24.27 48.66 -14.19
C LEU A 130 -24.63 50.15 -14.37
N ASP A 131 -25.06 50.84 -13.31
CA ASP A 131 -25.34 52.28 -13.31
C ASP A 131 -24.12 53.16 -13.64
N CYS A 132 -22.89 52.63 -13.52
CA CYS A 132 -21.66 53.37 -13.84
C CYS A 132 -21.33 53.38 -15.34
N LEU A 133 -22.07 52.61 -16.15
CA LEU A 133 -21.88 52.56 -17.59
C LEU A 133 -22.82 53.58 -18.24
N SER A 134 -22.38 54.84 -18.37
CA SER A 134 -23.19 55.97 -18.86
C SER A 134 -23.85 55.74 -20.22
N ASP A 135 -23.29 54.86 -21.04
CA ASP A 135 -23.70 54.61 -22.42
C ASP A 135 -24.07 53.14 -22.70
N VAL A 136 -24.43 52.38 -21.66
CA VAL A 136 -24.83 50.97 -21.78
C VAL A 136 -26.25 50.78 -21.26
N GLN A 137 -27.14 50.29 -22.12
CA GLN A 137 -28.51 49.94 -21.80
C GLN A 137 -28.67 48.42 -21.74
N VAL A 138 -29.55 47.94 -20.85
CA VAL A 138 -29.94 46.54 -20.82
C VAL A 138 -30.98 46.31 -21.92
N ALA A 139 -30.62 45.55 -22.94
CA ALA A 139 -31.54 45.21 -24.03
C ALA A 139 -32.48 44.07 -23.63
N GLU A 140 -31.98 43.06 -22.90
CA GLU A 140 -32.82 41.94 -22.47
C GLU A 140 -32.15 41.17 -21.33
N LYS A 141 -32.95 40.52 -20.49
CA LYS A 141 -32.49 39.61 -19.44
C LYS A 141 -33.21 38.29 -19.58
N LYS A 142 -32.45 37.18 -19.55
CA LYS A 142 -32.99 35.82 -19.54
C LYS A 142 -32.46 35.07 -18.33
N LEU A 143 -33.37 34.38 -17.65
CA LEU A 143 -33.06 33.53 -16.51
C LEU A 143 -33.01 32.08 -16.96
N PHE A 144 -32.02 31.35 -16.48
CA PHE A 144 -31.86 29.93 -16.71
C PHE A 144 -31.71 29.23 -15.38
N LEU A 145 -32.27 28.03 -15.27
CA LEU A 145 -32.17 27.23 -14.06
C LEU A 145 -31.14 26.12 -14.31
N VAL A 146 -30.11 26.06 -13.47
CA VAL A 146 -29.01 25.11 -13.60
C VAL A 146 -29.02 24.16 -12.41
N GLN A 147 -29.07 22.87 -12.68
CA GLN A 147 -29.02 21.79 -11.67
C GLN A 147 -27.63 21.15 -11.73
N GLY A 148 -27.02 20.91 -10.57
CA GLY A 148 -25.67 20.37 -10.47
C GLY A 148 -25.55 18.87 -10.78
N ASP A 149 -26.67 18.16 -10.91
CA ASP A 149 -26.72 16.70 -11.08
C ASP A 149 -26.48 16.22 -12.52
N LYS A 150 -26.45 17.12 -13.50
CA LYS A 150 -26.26 16.77 -14.91
C LYS A 150 -25.67 17.92 -15.72
N PRO A 151 -24.94 17.63 -16.81
CA PRO A 151 -24.50 18.66 -17.73
C PRO A 151 -25.70 19.30 -18.43
N GLN A 152 -25.68 20.63 -18.59
CA GLN A 152 -26.77 21.39 -19.19
C GLN A 152 -26.25 22.38 -20.22
N LEU A 153 -27.00 22.57 -21.31
CA LEU A 153 -26.70 23.54 -22.34
C LEU A 153 -27.78 24.62 -22.36
N MET A 154 -27.42 25.83 -21.97
CA MET A 154 -28.30 27.00 -21.97
C MET A 154 -28.17 27.73 -23.31
N ASN A 155 -29.27 27.79 -24.07
CA ASN A 155 -29.29 28.43 -25.38
C ASN A 155 -30.09 29.75 -25.33
N TRP A 156 -29.49 30.80 -25.88
CA TRP A 156 -30.15 32.07 -26.16
C TRP A 156 -30.03 32.41 -27.64
N GLU A 157 -30.89 31.74 -28.43
CA GLU A 157 -30.87 31.76 -29.90
C GLU A 157 -30.96 33.16 -30.49
N LYS A 158 -31.79 34.04 -29.89
CA LYS A 158 -31.95 35.44 -30.32
C LYS A 158 -30.63 36.20 -30.44
N TYR A 159 -29.66 35.89 -29.56
CA TYR A 159 -28.33 36.50 -29.56
C TYR A 159 -27.22 35.49 -29.96
N GLY A 160 -27.60 34.31 -30.47
CA GLY A 160 -26.64 33.27 -30.88
C GLY A 160 -25.78 32.69 -29.76
N LEU A 161 -26.15 32.91 -28.49
CA LEU A 161 -25.34 32.51 -27.33
C LEU A 161 -25.68 31.08 -26.89
N ARG A 162 -24.64 30.29 -26.59
CA ARG A 162 -24.77 28.95 -26.01
C ARG A 162 -23.76 28.78 -24.88
N ILE A 163 -24.24 28.45 -23.68
CA ILE A 163 -23.41 28.27 -22.49
C ILE A 163 -23.57 26.83 -22.03
N GLY A 164 -22.48 26.06 -22.05
CA GLY A 164 -22.42 24.71 -21.50
C GLY A 164 -22.02 24.74 -20.03
N VAL A 165 -22.75 24.00 -19.20
CA VAL A 165 -22.42 23.75 -17.80
C VAL A 165 -22.06 22.27 -17.67
N GLN A 166 -20.87 21.99 -17.15
CA GLN A 166 -20.37 20.63 -16.96
C GLN A 166 -20.93 20.04 -15.65
N GLU A 167 -21.06 18.72 -15.62
CA GLU A 167 -21.30 17.95 -14.39
C GLU A 167 -20.23 18.29 -13.33
N ASP A 168 -20.60 18.28 -12.05
CA ASP A 168 -19.76 18.66 -10.90
C ASP A 168 -19.42 20.16 -10.75
N THR A 169 -19.95 21.05 -11.61
CA THR A 169 -19.78 22.51 -11.44
C THR A 169 -20.53 23.03 -10.19
N LEU A 170 -21.63 22.38 -9.83
CA LEU A 170 -22.46 22.70 -8.65
C LEU A 170 -22.73 21.42 -7.88
N SER A 171 -23.00 21.52 -6.57
CA SER A 171 -23.44 20.37 -5.77
C SER A 171 -24.68 19.72 -6.41
N PRO A 172 -24.78 18.37 -6.48
CA PRO A 172 -25.89 17.66 -7.12
C PRO A 172 -27.27 18.02 -6.56
N THR A 173 -27.33 18.46 -5.30
CA THR A 173 -28.57 18.87 -4.62
C THR A 173 -28.97 20.32 -4.87
N ASN A 174 -28.06 21.11 -5.46
CA ASN A 174 -28.24 22.54 -5.59
C ASN A 174 -28.77 22.86 -6.99
N THR A 175 -29.78 23.73 -7.00
CA THR A 175 -30.27 24.36 -8.21
C THR A 175 -30.00 25.85 -8.10
N VAL A 176 -29.32 26.43 -9.08
CA VAL A 176 -28.94 27.85 -9.11
C VAL A 176 -29.63 28.51 -10.29
N GLU A 177 -30.17 29.71 -10.05
CA GLU A 177 -30.69 30.56 -11.10
C GLU A 177 -29.56 31.42 -11.67
N VAL A 178 -29.36 31.34 -12.99
CA VAL A 178 -28.35 32.09 -13.72
C VAL A 178 -29.06 33.14 -14.56
N ALA A 179 -28.78 34.40 -14.28
CA ALA A 179 -29.21 35.52 -15.09
C ALA A 179 -28.17 35.84 -16.16
N VAL A 180 -28.58 35.82 -17.42
CA VAL A 180 -27.78 36.36 -18.53
C VAL A 180 -28.44 37.65 -19.00
N VAL A 181 -27.65 38.71 -19.09
CA VAL A 181 -28.12 40.05 -19.47
C VAL A 181 -27.43 40.45 -20.78
N ALA A 182 -28.22 40.75 -21.80
CA ALA A 182 -27.76 41.35 -23.04
C ALA A 182 -27.63 42.86 -22.83
N LEU A 183 -26.41 43.36 -22.95
CA LEU A 183 -26.10 44.79 -22.85
C LEU A 183 -25.84 45.36 -24.24
N VAL A 184 -26.39 46.54 -24.50
CA VAL A 184 -26.13 47.31 -25.71
C VAL A 184 -25.52 48.63 -25.29
N GLY A 185 -24.34 48.95 -25.79
CA GLY A 185 -23.72 50.23 -25.50
C GLY A 185 -22.68 50.64 -26.53
N GLY A 186 -22.26 51.91 -26.42
CA GLY A 186 -21.45 52.60 -27.43
C GLY A 186 -22.29 53.50 -28.34
N GLU A 187 -21.63 54.29 -29.18
CA GLU A 187 -22.25 55.24 -30.10
C GLU A 187 -22.87 54.52 -31.31
N PHE A 188 -23.85 53.67 -31.05
CA PHE A 188 -24.56 52.92 -32.08
C PHE A 188 -25.79 53.70 -32.53
N VAL A 189 -25.76 54.22 -33.75
CA VAL A 189 -26.94 54.86 -34.35
C VAL A 189 -27.87 53.77 -34.86
N PHE A 190 -28.97 53.54 -34.14
CA PHE A 190 -30.03 52.65 -34.61
C PHE A 190 -30.59 53.15 -35.96
N PRO A 191 -30.83 52.25 -36.93
CA PRO A 191 -31.56 52.59 -38.14
C PRO A 191 -32.93 53.20 -37.77
N LYS A 192 -33.40 54.18 -38.56
CA LYS A 192 -34.59 55.01 -38.29
C LYS A 192 -35.90 54.25 -37.97
N ASN A 193 -35.95 52.93 -38.17
CA ASN A 193 -37.13 52.08 -37.99
C ASN A 193 -36.95 51.00 -36.91
N THR A 194 -35.96 51.16 -36.02
CA THR A 194 -35.79 50.20 -34.93
C THR A 194 -36.84 50.45 -33.86
N VAL A 195 -37.70 49.46 -33.60
CA VAL A 195 -38.62 49.45 -32.46
C VAL A 195 -37.91 48.76 -31.30
N LEU A 196 -37.72 49.49 -30.21
CA LEU A 196 -37.18 48.98 -28.93
C LEU A 196 -38.30 48.38 -28.08
#